data_AF-A0A2N2LC59-F1
#
_entry.id   AF-A0A2N2LC59-F1
#
_cell.length_a   1.000
_cell.length_b   1.000
_cell.length_c   1.000
_cell.angle_alpha   90.00
_cell.angle_beta   90.00
_cell.angle_gamma   90.00
#
_symmetry.space_group_name_H-M   'P 1'
#
loop_
_entity.id
_entity.type
_entity.pdbx_description
1 polymer ?
#
loop_
_entity_poly.entity_id
_entity_poly.type
_entity_poly.pdbx_seq_one_letter_code
_entity_poly.pdbx_strand_id
1 'polypeptide(L)'
;MKPSHEFKKFCLVILMGTLIISLWGCSTCFVKNQNQPASYPIDSNVQTTAERMIAFPYTQTPKPPVDRLSRVSEYDNYGYGAWTFGAPLPVESRNDSAPSGIMPAGYAVPALPPKAKLLNFFTISDIHITDKEAPNQLIYLQQLNPTYAGQNTSIYSPIMMYTTHVLDAAIQTANALHRGKAFDFGISLGDTCNSTQYNELRWYIDVIDGKVITPSSGAHLGADTIDYQKPFKAAGLDKTIPFYQALGNH
;
A
#
# COMPACT_ATOMS: atom_id res chain seq x y z
N MET A 1 40.70 -72.43 25.45
CA MET A 1 41.39 -71.14 25.21
C MET A 1 40.42 -70.19 24.52
N LYS A 2 40.09 -69.07 25.18
CA LYS A 2 39.33 -67.94 24.62
C LYS A 2 40.19 -67.25 23.57
N PRO A 3 39.63 -66.83 22.42
CA PRO A 3 39.41 -65.40 22.24
C PRO A 3 38.19 -65.10 21.35
N SER A 4 37.06 -64.70 21.91
CA SER A 4 35.96 -64.16 21.08
C SER A 4 35.27 -62.94 21.69
N HIS A 5 35.82 -62.41 22.79
CA HIS A 5 35.29 -61.22 23.46
C HIS A 5 35.96 -59.90 23.05
N GLU A 6 37.18 -59.97 22.50
CA GLU A 6 37.95 -58.80 22.02
C GLU A 6 37.46 -58.33 20.63
N PHE A 7 37.04 -59.26 19.76
CA PHE A 7 36.58 -58.92 18.40
C PHE A 7 35.25 -58.16 18.39
N LYS A 8 34.36 -58.44 19.36
CA LYS A 8 33.08 -57.72 19.52
C LYS A 8 33.25 -56.31 20.09
N LYS A 9 34.28 -56.05 20.92
CA LYS A 9 34.59 -54.69 21.40
C LYS A 9 35.19 -53.82 20.30
N PHE A 10 36.03 -54.40 19.43
CA PHE A 10 36.65 -53.67 18.32
C PHE A 10 35.63 -53.20 17.27
N CYS A 11 34.64 -54.04 16.92
CA CYS A 11 33.57 -53.66 16.01
C CYS A 11 32.60 -52.61 16.60
N LEU A 12 32.36 -52.60 17.91
CA LEU A 12 31.48 -51.61 18.54
C LEU A 12 32.13 -50.22 18.64
N VAL A 13 33.45 -50.16 18.86
CA VAL A 13 34.20 -48.88 18.87
C VAL A 13 34.29 -48.27 17.48
N ILE A 14 34.42 -49.08 16.42
CA ILE A 14 34.42 -48.58 15.03
C ILE A 14 33.03 -48.06 14.62
N LEU A 15 31.94 -48.70 15.08
CA LEU A 15 30.57 -48.25 14.80
C LEU A 15 30.12 -47.03 15.63
N MET A 16 30.66 -46.81 16.83
CA MET A 16 30.45 -45.53 17.56
C MET A 16 31.41 -44.42 17.09
N GLY A 17 32.60 -44.76 16.60
CA GLY A 17 33.55 -43.80 16.02
C GLY A 17 33.06 -43.21 14.69
N THR A 18 32.35 -43.97 13.87
CA THR A 18 31.72 -43.46 12.65
C THR A 18 30.41 -42.68 12.90
N LEU A 19 29.78 -42.84 14.06
CA LEU A 19 28.60 -42.07 14.45
C LEU A 19 28.94 -40.71 15.11
N ILE A 20 30.17 -40.54 15.61
CA ILE A 20 30.64 -39.28 16.25
C ILE A 20 31.43 -38.40 15.27
N ILE A 21 31.91 -38.93 14.13
CA ILE A 21 32.65 -38.14 13.12
C ILE A 21 31.74 -37.56 12.01
N SER A 22 30.44 -37.85 12.00
CA SER A 22 29.48 -37.16 11.12
C SER A 22 28.99 -35.80 11.67
N LEU A 23 29.55 -35.31 12.78
CA LEU A 23 29.16 -34.03 13.41
C LEU A 23 30.12 -32.87 13.16
N TRP A 24 31.21 -33.06 12.41
CA TRP A 24 32.15 -31.99 12.03
C TRP A 24 32.26 -31.83 10.50
N GLY A 25 31.09 -31.73 9.86
CA GLY A 25 30.95 -31.06 8.57
C GLY A 25 30.63 -29.60 8.80
N CYS A 26 31.65 -28.77 9.00
CA CYS A 26 31.60 -27.35 8.69
C CYS A 26 31.37 -27.18 7.18
N SER A 27 30.13 -27.41 6.75
CA SER A 27 29.58 -26.63 5.66
C SER A 27 28.82 -25.52 6.34
N THR A 28 29.25 -24.29 6.11
CA THR A 28 28.35 -23.15 6.18
C THR A 28 27.14 -23.52 5.34
N CYS A 29 26.11 -24.07 5.98
CA CYS A 29 24.77 -23.99 5.46
C CYS A 29 24.53 -22.49 5.36
N PHE A 30 24.78 -21.96 4.16
CA PHE A 30 24.00 -20.90 3.61
C PHE A 30 22.55 -21.36 3.75
N VAL A 31 21.97 -21.12 4.94
CA VAL A 31 20.61 -20.64 5.01
C VAL A 31 20.68 -19.44 4.08
N LYS A 32 20.35 -19.65 2.80
CA LYS A 32 19.84 -18.57 1.97
C LYS A 32 18.84 -17.92 2.89
N ASN A 33 19.18 -16.73 3.38
CA ASN A 33 18.22 -15.85 4.00
C ASN A 33 17.06 -15.89 3.01
N GLN A 34 15.98 -16.58 3.34
CA GLN A 34 14.75 -16.39 2.58
C GLN A 34 14.43 -14.96 2.90
N ASN A 35 14.88 -14.07 2.00
CA ASN A 35 14.75 -12.63 2.13
C ASN A 35 13.29 -12.41 2.50
N GLN A 36 13.06 -11.98 3.75
CA GLN A 36 11.74 -11.55 4.15
C GLN A 36 11.30 -10.52 3.10
N PRO A 37 10.07 -10.60 2.57
CA PRO A 37 9.59 -9.63 1.61
C PRO A 37 9.84 -8.21 2.13
N ALA A 38 10.24 -7.30 1.22
CA ALA A 38 10.51 -5.93 1.60
C ALA A 38 9.30 -5.30 2.28
N SER A 39 9.52 -4.34 3.16
CA SER A 39 8.46 -3.45 3.64
C SER A 39 8.77 -2.02 3.19
N TYR A 40 7.72 -1.23 3.01
CA TYR A 40 7.83 0.15 2.53
C TYR A 40 7.25 1.11 3.58
N PRO A 41 7.98 1.41 4.67
CA PRO A 41 7.48 2.30 5.70
C PRO A 41 7.26 3.72 5.15
N ILE A 42 6.14 4.34 5.51
CA ILE A 42 5.92 5.77 5.28
C ILE A 42 6.85 6.63 6.15
N ASP A 43 6.89 7.94 5.86
CA ASP A 43 7.61 8.91 6.71
C ASP A 43 7.10 8.84 8.15
N SER A 44 8.04 8.89 9.11
CA SER A 44 7.74 8.96 10.54
C SER A 44 6.94 10.20 10.95
N ASN A 45 7.05 11.29 10.19
CA ASN A 45 6.33 12.54 10.40
C ASN A 45 5.02 12.57 9.61
N VAL A 46 3.99 11.96 10.17
CA VAL A 46 2.63 11.95 9.61
C VAL A 46 1.86 13.18 10.10
N GLN A 47 1.36 13.99 9.16
CA GLN A 47 0.60 15.21 9.44
C GLN A 47 -0.75 15.18 8.72
N THR A 48 -1.75 15.78 9.35
CA THR A 48 -3.05 16.05 8.77
C THR A 48 -3.01 17.30 7.89
N THR A 49 -4.01 17.46 7.02
CA THR A 49 -4.15 18.67 6.18
C THR A 49 -4.39 19.94 7.01
N ALA A 50 -4.89 19.80 8.25
CA ALA A 50 -5.02 20.89 9.20
C ALA A 50 -3.67 21.37 9.76
N GLU A 51 -2.61 20.59 9.60
CA GLU A 51 -1.24 20.95 10.00
C GLU A 51 -0.40 21.35 8.78
N ARG A 52 -0.58 20.68 7.63
CA ARG A 52 0.17 20.95 6.41
C ARG A 52 -0.51 20.35 5.19
N MET A 53 -0.55 21.11 4.09
CA MET A 53 -1.02 20.60 2.80
C MET A 53 0.14 20.37 1.83
N ILE A 54 -0.09 19.50 0.85
CA ILE A 54 0.66 19.54 -0.40
C ILE A 54 0.05 20.61 -1.31
N ALA A 55 0.90 21.41 -1.94
CA ALA A 55 0.53 22.42 -2.91
C ALA A 55 1.20 22.09 -4.24
N PHE A 56 0.41 22.12 -5.31
CA PHE A 56 0.90 21.94 -6.66
C PHE A 56 1.04 23.32 -7.31
N PRO A 57 2.20 23.65 -7.89
CA PRO A 57 2.37 24.91 -8.62
C PRO A 57 1.49 24.88 -9.87
N TYR A 58 0.28 25.42 -9.79
CA TYR A 58 -0.68 25.51 -10.90
C TYR A 58 -0.13 26.27 -12.12
N THR A 59 0.96 27.03 -11.93
CA THR A 59 1.53 27.98 -12.89
C THR A 59 2.85 27.53 -13.50
N GLN A 60 3.17 26.23 -13.54
CA GLN A 60 4.34 25.79 -14.32
C GLN A 60 4.20 26.26 -15.77
N THR A 61 5.13 27.12 -16.19
CA THR A 61 5.21 27.68 -17.53
C THR A 61 6.60 27.36 -18.08
N PRO A 62 6.71 26.62 -19.19
CA PRO A 62 5.62 26.02 -19.96
C PRO A 62 4.91 24.90 -19.19
N LYS A 63 3.64 24.62 -19.54
CA LYS A 63 2.90 23.49 -18.99
C LYS A 63 3.60 22.17 -19.39
N PRO A 64 3.66 21.16 -18.51
CA PRO A 64 4.19 19.85 -18.87
C PRO A 64 3.49 19.24 -20.11
N PRO A 65 4.24 18.67 -21.07
CA PRO A 65 3.74 18.26 -22.39
C PRO A 65 2.92 16.96 -22.38
N VAL A 66 1.60 17.04 -22.46
CA VAL A 66 0.66 15.89 -22.35
C VAL A 66 1.04 14.63 -23.17
N ASP A 67 1.68 14.79 -24.33
CA ASP A 67 2.17 13.68 -25.18
C ASP A 67 3.46 12.99 -24.65
N ARG A 68 3.88 13.32 -23.43
CA ARG A 68 5.00 12.72 -22.71
C ARG A 68 4.59 12.06 -21.38
N LEU A 69 3.31 12.00 -21.05
CA LEU A 69 2.79 11.35 -19.83
C LEU A 69 3.14 9.85 -19.74
N SER A 70 3.36 9.17 -20.86
CA SER A 70 3.82 7.79 -20.86
C SER A 70 5.30 7.61 -20.45
N ARG A 71 6.08 8.69 -20.38
CA ARG A 71 7.53 8.68 -20.11
C ARG A 71 7.84 8.95 -18.65
N VAL A 72 7.41 8.03 -17.78
CA VAL A 72 7.51 8.17 -16.31
C VAL A 72 8.94 8.47 -15.84
N SER A 73 9.95 7.85 -16.45
CA SER A 73 11.37 8.09 -16.12
C SER A 73 11.87 9.50 -16.44
N GLU A 74 11.13 10.27 -17.23
CA GLU A 74 11.47 11.64 -17.61
C GLU A 74 10.59 12.68 -16.88
N TYR A 75 9.79 12.27 -15.89
CA TYR A 75 8.84 13.15 -15.23
C TYR A 75 9.48 14.40 -14.62
N ASP A 76 10.62 14.24 -13.94
CA ASP A 76 11.38 15.34 -13.36
C ASP A 76 11.87 16.32 -14.42
N ASN A 77 12.31 15.83 -15.59
CA ASN A 77 12.76 16.66 -16.70
C ASN A 77 11.64 17.52 -17.30
N TYR A 78 10.40 17.04 -17.19
CA TYR A 78 9.21 17.71 -17.71
C TYR A 78 8.42 18.48 -16.64
N GLY A 79 8.87 18.43 -15.38
CA GLY A 79 8.21 19.12 -14.26
C GLY A 79 6.93 18.44 -13.75
N TYR A 80 6.63 17.21 -14.19
CA TYR A 80 5.45 16.47 -13.72
C TYR A 80 5.51 16.17 -12.23
N GLY A 81 4.37 16.29 -11.57
CA GLY A 81 4.25 15.90 -10.16
C GLY A 81 5.06 16.78 -9.19
N ALA A 82 5.64 17.90 -9.64
CA ALA A 82 6.29 18.84 -8.73
C ALA A 82 5.29 19.35 -7.69
N TRP A 83 5.68 19.34 -6.42
CA TRP A 83 4.86 19.80 -5.31
C TRP A 83 5.72 20.51 -4.27
N THR A 84 5.09 21.34 -3.45
CA THR A 84 5.68 21.97 -2.27
C THR A 84 4.75 21.79 -1.09
N PHE A 85 5.22 22.09 0.12
CA PHE A 85 4.31 22.24 1.25
C PHE A 85 3.60 23.59 1.17
N GLY A 86 2.27 23.55 1.27
CA GLY A 86 1.41 24.71 1.37
C GLY A 86 0.97 24.98 2.80
N ALA A 87 0.25 26.09 2.98
CA ALA A 87 -0.39 26.42 4.24
C ALA A 87 -1.39 25.32 4.67
N PRO A 88 -1.64 25.16 5.98
CA PRO A 88 -2.66 24.23 6.46
C PRO A 88 -4.06 24.63 5.98
N LEU A 89 -4.95 23.64 5.81
CA LEU A 89 -6.36 23.86 5.51
C LEU A 89 -7.13 24.14 6.81
N PRO A 90 -7.72 25.33 6.99
CA PRO A 90 -8.51 25.62 8.18
C PRO A 90 -9.71 24.67 8.30
N VAL A 91 -9.95 24.17 9.51
CA VAL A 91 -11.14 23.35 9.79
C VAL A 91 -12.38 24.24 9.75
N GLU A 92 -13.30 23.95 8.84
CA GLU A 92 -14.57 24.66 8.72
C GLU A 92 -15.54 24.19 9.82
N SER A 93 -15.96 25.12 10.69
CA SER A 93 -16.98 24.83 11.70
C SER A 93 -18.37 25.06 11.11
N ARG A 94 -19.15 24.00 10.91
CA ARG A 94 -20.53 24.08 10.42
C ARG A 94 -21.53 24.08 11.57
N ASN A 95 -21.59 25.19 12.29
CA ASN A 95 -22.49 25.37 13.43
C ASN A 95 -23.72 26.23 13.09
N ASP A 96 -23.81 26.74 11.86
CA ASP A 96 -24.84 27.68 11.43
C ASP A 96 -25.97 26.99 10.67
N SER A 97 -27.00 27.77 10.36
CA SER A 97 -28.08 27.39 9.47
C SER A 97 -27.68 27.60 8.00
N ALA A 98 -28.34 26.88 7.08
CA ALA A 98 -28.20 27.02 5.62
C ALA A 98 -27.98 28.47 5.11
N PRO A 99 -27.20 28.69 4.02
CA PRO A 99 -26.90 27.71 2.95
C PRO A 99 -25.61 26.89 3.14
N SER A 100 -24.74 27.23 4.09
CA SER A 100 -23.46 26.52 4.32
C SER A 100 -23.47 25.60 5.54
N GLY A 101 -24.50 25.71 6.37
CA GLY A 101 -24.69 24.91 7.57
C GLY A 101 -25.39 23.57 7.33
N ILE A 102 -25.21 22.63 8.26
CA ILE A 102 -25.95 21.35 8.28
C ILE A 102 -27.34 21.47 8.92
N MET A 103 -27.66 22.63 9.49
CA MET A 103 -28.92 22.89 10.18
C MET A 103 -29.91 23.67 9.28
N PRO A 104 -31.23 23.51 9.49
CA PRO A 104 -32.24 24.24 8.74
C PRO A 104 -32.08 25.77 8.85
N ALA A 105 -32.53 26.51 7.83
CA ALA A 105 -32.56 27.98 7.84
C ALA A 105 -33.26 28.51 9.11
N GLY A 106 -32.62 29.46 9.81
CA GLY A 106 -33.16 30.04 11.05
C GLY A 106 -32.91 29.21 12.31
N TYR A 107 -32.15 28.11 12.22
CA TYR A 107 -31.73 27.35 13.39
C TYR A 107 -30.80 28.17 14.29
N ALA A 108 -31.30 28.57 15.46
CA ALA A 108 -30.50 29.18 16.51
C ALA A 108 -29.88 28.08 17.37
N VAL A 109 -28.54 28.03 17.42
CA VAL A 109 -27.81 27.12 18.32
C VAL A 109 -28.13 27.53 19.77
N PRO A 110 -28.82 26.69 20.57
CA PRO A 110 -28.99 26.96 21.99
C PRO A 110 -27.63 27.06 22.67
N ALA A 111 -27.53 27.66 23.86
CA ALA A 111 -26.30 27.56 24.66
C ALA A 111 -25.94 26.08 24.85
N LEU A 112 -24.95 25.60 24.09
CA LEU A 112 -24.64 24.18 24.04
C LEU A 112 -23.99 23.76 25.36
N PRO A 113 -24.33 22.57 25.90
CA PRO A 113 -23.50 21.94 26.93
C PRO A 113 -22.07 21.73 26.41
N PRO A 114 -21.10 21.34 27.28
CA PRO A 114 -19.73 21.09 26.85
C PRO A 114 -19.67 20.17 25.62
N LYS A 115 -18.90 20.59 24.61
CA LYS A 115 -18.74 19.82 23.37
C LYS A 115 -18.17 18.44 23.69
N ALA A 116 -18.93 17.39 23.37
CA ALA A 116 -18.47 16.01 23.44
C ALA A 116 -18.10 15.52 22.03
N LYS A 117 -17.00 14.78 21.91
CA LYS A 117 -16.63 14.08 20.67
C LYS A 117 -17.66 12.98 20.44
N LEU A 118 -18.41 13.05 19.34
CA LEU A 118 -19.34 11.99 18.96
C LEU A 118 -18.63 10.82 18.30
N LEU A 119 -17.77 11.12 17.31
CA LEU A 119 -17.11 10.12 16.48
C LEU A 119 -15.81 10.67 15.88
N ASN A 120 -14.84 9.80 15.65
CA ASN A 120 -13.61 10.06 14.93
C ASN A 120 -13.33 8.86 14.02
N PHE A 121 -13.38 9.02 12.71
CA PHE A 121 -13.22 7.93 11.76
C PHE A 121 -12.47 8.44 10.53
N PHE A 122 -11.99 7.52 9.69
CA PHE A 122 -11.47 7.86 8.37
C PHE A 122 -12.28 7.18 7.28
N THR A 123 -12.24 7.79 6.10
CA THR A 123 -12.84 7.23 4.88
C THR A 123 -11.79 7.09 3.80
N ILE A 124 -11.89 6.05 3.00
CA ILE A 124 -11.14 5.88 1.73
C ILE A 124 -12.14 5.55 0.62
N SER A 125 -11.81 5.83 -0.64
CA SER A 125 -12.67 5.54 -1.79
C SER A 125 -11.82 5.48 -3.05
N ASP A 126 -12.34 4.89 -4.12
CA ASP A 126 -11.77 4.96 -5.48
C ASP A 126 -10.30 4.50 -5.50
N ILE A 127 -10.03 3.41 -4.78
CA ILE A 127 -8.68 2.84 -4.63
C ILE A 127 -8.23 2.23 -5.96
N HIS A 128 -9.17 1.60 -6.68
CA HIS A 128 -8.95 0.92 -7.95
C HIS A 128 -7.67 0.07 -7.97
N ILE A 129 -7.56 -0.90 -7.05
CA ILE A 129 -6.52 -1.92 -7.13
C ILE A 129 -6.57 -2.50 -8.54
N THR A 130 -5.45 -2.37 -9.24
CA THR A 130 -5.37 -2.62 -10.68
C THR A 130 -4.43 -3.78 -10.94
N ASP A 131 -4.95 -4.84 -11.56
CA ASP A 131 -4.09 -5.82 -12.21
C ASP A 131 -3.64 -5.33 -13.59
N LYS A 132 -2.54 -4.57 -13.58
CA LYS A 132 -1.85 -4.06 -14.75
C LYS A 132 -1.41 -5.13 -15.77
N GLU A 133 -1.27 -6.39 -15.37
CA GLU A 133 -0.87 -7.47 -16.29
C GLU A 133 -2.07 -8.12 -16.98
N ALA A 134 -3.30 -7.78 -16.59
CA ALA A 134 -4.49 -8.33 -17.20
C ALA A 134 -4.71 -7.79 -18.63
N PRO A 135 -5.11 -8.65 -19.59
CA PRO A 135 -5.21 -8.27 -21.00
C PRO A 135 -6.36 -7.29 -21.31
N ASN A 136 -7.30 -7.11 -20.38
CA ASN A 136 -8.39 -6.15 -20.48
C ASN A 136 -7.99 -4.73 -20.03
N GLN A 137 -6.74 -4.52 -19.61
CA GLN A 137 -6.25 -3.20 -19.23
C GLN A 137 -5.86 -2.39 -20.47
N LEU A 138 -6.31 -1.14 -20.51
CA LEU A 138 -5.96 -0.18 -21.56
C LEU A 138 -4.73 0.68 -21.20
N ILE A 139 -3.90 0.18 -20.28
CA ILE A 139 -2.73 0.88 -19.74
C ILE A 139 -1.67 1.24 -20.78
N TYR A 140 -1.68 0.60 -21.95
CA TYR A 140 -0.75 0.88 -23.06
C TYR A 140 -1.26 1.96 -24.03
N LEU A 141 -2.51 2.41 -23.89
CA LEU A 141 -3.13 3.32 -24.86
C LEU A 141 -2.37 4.64 -24.98
N GLN A 142 -1.90 5.20 -23.86
CA GLN A 142 -1.09 6.42 -23.85
C GLN A 142 0.32 6.22 -24.41
N GLN A 143 0.88 5.01 -24.33
CA GLN A 143 2.20 4.64 -24.83
C GLN A 143 2.15 4.46 -26.35
N LEU A 144 1.10 3.83 -26.85
CA LEU A 144 0.89 3.56 -28.28
C LEU A 144 0.42 4.81 -29.04
N ASN A 145 -0.34 5.69 -28.38
CA ASN A 145 -0.88 6.89 -29.01
C ASN A 145 -0.81 8.11 -28.08
N PRO A 146 0.39 8.58 -27.69
CA PRO A 146 0.54 9.66 -26.72
C PRO A 146 -0.09 10.97 -27.17
N THR A 147 -0.11 11.24 -28.47
CA THR A 147 -0.67 12.47 -29.05
C THR A 147 -2.18 12.58 -28.85
N TYR A 148 -2.94 11.50 -29.03
CA TYR A 148 -4.40 11.53 -28.93
C TYR A 148 -4.92 10.97 -27.60
N ALA A 149 -4.20 10.06 -26.96
CA ALA A 149 -4.62 9.43 -25.71
C ALA A 149 -4.04 10.09 -24.45
N GLY A 150 -3.05 10.99 -24.55
CA GLY A 150 -2.42 11.61 -23.38
C GLY A 150 -3.41 12.37 -22.48
N GLN A 151 -4.49 12.92 -23.03
CA GLN A 151 -5.54 13.58 -22.23
C GLN A 151 -6.47 12.61 -21.50
N ASN A 152 -6.41 11.31 -21.81
CA ASN A 152 -7.28 10.30 -21.24
C ASN A 152 -6.65 9.69 -19.98
N THR A 153 -6.43 10.52 -18.97
CA THR A 153 -5.79 10.14 -17.71
C THR A 153 -6.64 9.22 -16.84
N SER A 154 -7.95 9.14 -17.12
CA SER A 154 -8.87 8.19 -16.47
C SER A 154 -8.66 6.75 -16.94
N ILE A 155 -8.01 6.53 -18.10
CA ILE A 155 -7.66 5.19 -18.60
C ILE A 155 -6.29 4.73 -18.10
N TYR A 156 -5.33 5.65 -18.03
CA TYR A 156 -3.97 5.34 -17.59
C TYR A 156 -3.40 6.48 -16.75
N SER A 157 -2.87 6.09 -15.60
CA SER A 157 -1.91 6.86 -14.82
C SER A 157 -0.80 5.92 -14.35
N PRO A 158 0.47 6.35 -14.34
CA PRO A 158 1.57 5.52 -13.83
C PRO A 158 1.35 5.00 -12.40
N ILE A 159 0.52 5.69 -11.61
CA ILE A 159 0.18 5.27 -10.25
C ILE A 159 -0.59 3.94 -10.20
N MET A 160 -1.26 3.56 -11.30
CA MET A 160 -2.00 2.29 -11.40
C MET A 160 -1.10 1.08 -11.11
N MET A 161 0.19 1.18 -11.46
CA MET A 161 1.19 0.12 -11.21
C MET A 161 1.50 -0.07 -9.73
N TYR A 162 1.28 0.97 -8.92
CA TYR A 162 1.62 1.02 -7.50
C TYR A 162 0.38 0.98 -6.59
N THR A 163 -0.82 0.70 -7.11
CA THR A 163 -2.08 0.77 -6.35
C THR A 163 -2.07 0.01 -5.02
N THR A 164 -1.44 -1.18 -4.96
CA THR A 164 -1.24 -1.93 -3.71
C THR A 164 -0.34 -1.23 -2.70
N HIS A 165 0.73 -0.56 -3.17
CA HIS A 165 1.67 0.19 -2.34
C HIS A 165 1.04 1.50 -1.84
N VAL A 166 0.26 2.17 -2.69
CA VAL A 166 -0.47 3.39 -2.32
C VAL A 166 -1.51 3.09 -1.24
N LEU A 167 -2.25 2.00 -1.39
CA LEU A 167 -3.17 1.54 -0.35
C LEU A 167 -2.42 1.22 0.95
N ASP A 168 -1.30 0.50 0.88
CA ASP A 168 -0.49 0.20 2.07
C ASP A 168 -0.01 1.48 2.78
N ALA A 169 0.44 2.49 2.02
CA ALA A 169 0.83 3.79 2.58
C ALA A 169 -0.36 4.52 3.24
N ALA A 170 -1.57 4.44 2.67
CA ALA A 170 -2.78 4.99 3.28
C ALA A 170 -3.15 4.27 4.59
N ILE A 171 -3.03 2.93 4.62
CA ILE A 171 -3.25 2.13 5.83
C ILE A 171 -2.24 2.45 6.92
N GLN A 172 -0.95 2.57 6.56
CA GLN A 172 0.09 3.00 7.50
C GLN A 172 -0.20 4.41 8.06
N THR A 173 -0.70 5.32 7.23
CA THR A 173 -1.10 6.67 7.64
C THR A 173 -2.25 6.62 8.64
N ALA A 174 -3.27 5.81 8.39
CA ALA A 174 -4.37 5.59 9.32
C ALA A 174 -3.88 5.04 10.67
N ASN A 175 -2.97 4.07 10.67
CA ASN A 175 -2.37 3.53 11.90
C ASN A 175 -1.55 4.57 12.67
N ALA A 176 -0.82 5.44 11.98
CA ALA A 176 -0.06 6.52 12.61
C ALA A 176 -1.00 7.54 13.29
N LEU A 177 -2.04 7.98 12.58
CA LEU A 177 -3.02 8.92 13.13
C LEU A 177 -3.85 8.31 14.27
N HIS A 178 -4.19 7.02 14.18
CA HIS A 178 -4.91 6.29 15.23
C HIS A 178 -4.15 6.31 16.56
N ARG A 179 -2.83 6.20 16.54
CA ARG A 179 -1.99 6.25 17.76
C ARG A 179 -2.05 7.59 18.48
N GLY A 180 -2.21 8.70 17.74
CA GLY A 180 -2.36 10.04 18.33
C GLY A 180 -3.80 10.31 18.77
N LYS A 181 -4.77 10.01 17.89
CA LYS A 181 -6.20 10.19 18.14
C LYS A 181 -6.97 9.00 17.60
N ALA A 182 -7.32 8.08 18.49
CA ALA A 182 -7.97 6.83 18.14
C ALA A 182 -9.21 7.04 17.25
N PHE A 183 -9.23 6.32 16.14
CA PHE A 183 -10.39 6.15 15.28
C PHE A 183 -11.33 5.10 15.87
N ASP A 184 -12.63 5.39 15.80
CA ASP A 184 -13.71 4.49 16.19
C ASP A 184 -13.97 3.45 15.08
N PHE A 185 -13.72 3.79 13.81
CA PHE A 185 -13.68 2.86 12.66
C PHE A 185 -13.02 3.50 11.42
N GLY A 186 -12.79 2.68 10.40
CA GLY A 186 -12.51 3.10 9.02
C GLY A 186 -13.56 2.56 8.05
N ILE A 187 -13.84 3.28 6.96
CA ILE A 187 -14.78 2.82 5.93
C ILE A 187 -14.27 3.10 4.52
N SER A 188 -14.34 2.12 3.63
CA SER A 188 -14.22 2.33 2.18
C SER A 188 -15.59 2.60 1.56
N LEU A 189 -15.68 3.66 0.75
CA LEU A 189 -16.93 4.10 0.11
C LEU A 189 -17.21 3.45 -1.25
N GLY A 190 -16.33 2.58 -1.75
CA GLY A 190 -16.52 1.86 -3.01
C GLY A 190 -15.28 1.88 -3.91
N ASP A 191 -15.44 1.30 -5.11
CA ASP A 191 -14.47 1.29 -6.21
C ASP A 191 -13.07 0.86 -5.77
N THR A 192 -13.04 -0.32 -5.14
CA THR A 192 -11.80 -0.88 -4.59
C THR A 192 -10.97 -1.64 -5.61
N CYS A 193 -11.62 -2.23 -6.62
CA CYS A 193 -10.99 -2.99 -7.70
C CYS A 193 -11.18 -2.22 -9.02
N ASN A 194 -10.22 -2.32 -9.92
CA ASN A 194 -10.34 -1.63 -11.21
C ASN A 194 -11.26 -2.37 -12.19
N SER A 195 -11.23 -3.71 -12.18
CA SER A 195 -11.94 -4.58 -13.11
C SER A 195 -12.67 -5.74 -12.41
N THR A 196 -12.97 -5.58 -11.12
CA THR A 196 -13.67 -6.58 -10.29
C THR A 196 -13.00 -7.98 -10.32
N GLN A 197 -11.68 -8.05 -10.52
CA GLN A 197 -10.99 -9.33 -10.64
C GLN A 197 -10.72 -9.95 -9.27
N TYR A 198 -10.67 -11.28 -9.22
CA TYR A 198 -10.42 -12.01 -7.97
C TYR A 198 -9.09 -11.60 -7.31
N ASN A 199 -8.02 -11.46 -8.08
CA ASN A 199 -6.71 -11.05 -7.57
C ASN A 199 -6.70 -9.60 -7.11
N GLU A 200 -7.37 -8.68 -7.82
CA GLU A 200 -7.52 -7.29 -7.37
C GLU A 200 -8.21 -7.23 -5.99
N LEU A 201 -9.32 -7.95 -5.85
CA LEU A 201 -10.04 -8.03 -4.57
C LEU A 201 -9.20 -8.68 -3.48
N ARG A 202 -8.46 -9.75 -3.81
CA ARG A 202 -7.60 -10.45 -2.85
C ARG A 202 -6.46 -9.56 -2.39
N TRP A 203 -5.80 -8.84 -3.30
CA TRP A 203 -4.77 -7.85 -2.95
C TRP A 203 -5.32 -6.72 -2.08
N TYR A 204 -6.50 -6.19 -2.39
CA TYR A 204 -7.17 -5.19 -1.56
C TYR A 204 -7.31 -5.65 -0.10
N ILE A 205 -7.91 -6.82 0.11
CA ILE A 205 -8.12 -7.37 1.45
C ILE A 205 -6.78 -7.74 2.10
N ASP A 206 -5.82 -8.28 1.33
CA ASP A 206 -4.51 -8.67 1.87
C ASP A 206 -3.66 -7.50 2.33
N VAL A 207 -3.76 -6.34 1.69
CA VAL A 207 -3.09 -5.12 2.17
C VAL A 207 -3.66 -4.72 3.53
N ILE A 208 -4.98 -4.73 3.68
CA ILE A 208 -5.66 -4.41 4.96
C ILE A 208 -5.33 -5.45 6.03
N ASP A 209 -5.27 -6.74 5.68
CA ASP A 209 -4.89 -7.83 6.58
C ASP A 209 -3.40 -7.82 6.97
N GLY A 210 -2.58 -7.02 6.28
CA GLY A 210 -1.13 -6.98 6.47
C GLY A 210 -0.44 -8.25 6.01
N LYS A 211 -0.86 -8.84 4.89
CA LYS A 211 -0.23 -10.04 4.32
C LYS A 211 0.95 -9.68 3.40
N VAL A 212 1.62 -10.71 2.90
CA VAL A 212 2.58 -10.54 1.80
C VAL A 212 1.79 -10.37 0.51
N ILE A 213 2.02 -9.28 -0.18
CA ILE A 213 1.41 -8.96 -1.47
C ILE A 213 2.38 -9.39 -2.56
N THR A 214 1.87 -10.12 -3.55
CA THR A 214 2.59 -10.40 -4.80
C THR A 214 1.90 -9.62 -5.90
N PRO A 215 2.31 -8.36 -6.17
CA PRO A 215 1.65 -7.48 -7.14
C PRO A 215 2.04 -7.83 -8.59
N SER A 216 2.06 -9.13 -8.91
CA SER A 216 2.21 -9.65 -10.25
C SER A 216 1.20 -10.77 -10.52
N SER A 217 0.78 -10.93 -11.78
CA SER A 217 -0.19 -11.93 -12.19
C SER A 217 0.25 -12.65 -13.47
N GLY A 218 -0.54 -13.63 -13.92
CA GLY A 218 -0.26 -14.40 -15.13
C GLY A 218 1.08 -15.15 -15.05
N ALA A 219 2.01 -14.82 -15.94
CA ALA A 219 3.33 -15.44 -15.99
C ALA A 219 4.37 -14.80 -15.05
N HIS A 220 3.98 -13.77 -14.28
CA HIS A 220 4.86 -13.07 -13.33
C HIS A 220 6.13 -12.50 -13.97
N LEU A 221 6.01 -12.00 -15.20
CA LEU A 221 7.16 -11.51 -15.97
C LEU A 221 7.73 -10.26 -15.31
N GLY A 222 8.97 -10.33 -14.85
CA GLY A 222 9.64 -9.23 -14.16
C GLY A 222 9.29 -9.11 -12.67
N ALA A 223 8.63 -10.10 -12.06
CA ALA A 223 8.34 -10.09 -10.62
C ALA A 223 9.57 -9.91 -9.73
N ASP A 224 10.74 -10.38 -10.17
CA ASP A 224 12.00 -10.23 -9.42
C ASP A 224 12.79 -8.96 -9.77
N THR A 225 12.44 -8.27 -10.86
CA THR A 225 13.26 -7.18 -11.43
C THR A 225 12.57 -5.83 -11.47
N ILE A 226 11.24 -5.80 -11.60
CA ILE A 226 10.43 -4.57 -11.68
C ILE A 226 9.92 -4.22 -10.29
N ASP A 227 10.23 -3.00 -9.82
CA ASP A 227 10.04 -2.62 -8.41
C ASP A 227 8.61 -2.77 -7.91
N TYR A 228 7.61 -2.28 -8.65
CA TYR A 228 6.20 -2.40 -8.26
C TYR A 228 5.61 -3.81 -8.39
N GLN A 229 6.37 -4.77 -8.95
CA GLN A 229 5.95 -6.18 -9.06
C GLN A 229 6.59 -7.08 -8.00
N LYS A 230 7.63 -6.59 -7.31
CA LYS A 230 8.32 -7.35 -6.27
C LYS A 230 7.39 -7.62 -5.09
N PRO A 231 7.38 -8.85 -4.55
CA PRO A 231 6.60 -9.14 -3.36
C PRO A 231 7.02 -8.27 -2.17
N PHE A 232 6.04 -7.78 -1.42
CA PHE A 232 6.28 -6.96 -0.24
C PHE A 232 5.34 -7.31 0.91
N LYS A 233 5.74 -7.00 2.14
CA LYS A 233 4.95 -7.16 3.34
C LYS A 233 4.17 -5.88 3.61
N ALA A 234 2.84 -5.94 3.46
CA ALA A 234 1.95 -4.85 3.86
C ALA A 234 1.95 -4.70 5.38
N ALA A 235 1.74 -3.46 5.85
CA ALA A 235 1.67 -3.14 7.26
C ALA A 235 0.41 -3.72 7.92
N GLY A 236 -0.70 -3.72 7.19
CA GLY A 236 -2.02 -4.08 7.72
C GLY A 236 -2.63 -2.99 8.58
N LEU A 237 -3.96 -2.91 8.58
CA LEU A 237 -4.67 -2.00 9.45
C LEU A 237 -4.53 -2.45 10.90
N ASP A 238 -4.40 -1.49 11.81
CA ASP A 238 -4.43 -1.78 13.24
C ASP A 238 -5.72 -2.52 13.57
N LYS A 239 -5.58 -3.71 14.18
CA LYS A 239 -6.70 -4.63 14.45
C LYS A 239 -7.70 -4.08 15.45
N THR A 240 -7.36 -3.01 16.16
CA THR A 240 -8.29 -2.29 17.04
C THR A 240 -9.28 -1.43 16.27
N ILE A 241 -9.05 -1.18 14.98
CA ILE A 241 -9.91 -0.35 14.11
C ILE A 241 -10.88 -1.27 13.35
N PRO A 242 -12.19 -1.24 13.64
CA PRO A 242 -13.18 -1.86 12.79
C PRO A 242 -13.14 -1.27 11.38
N PHE A 243 -13.19 -2.11 10.35
CA PHE A 243 -13.17 -1.68 8.95
C PHE A 243 -14.44 -2.10 8.22
N TYR A 244 -15.05 -1.17 7.50
CA TYR A 244 -16.29 -1.38 6.74
C TYR A 244 -16.09 -1.13 5.24
N GLN A 245 -16.88 -1.80 4.41
CA GLN A 245 -16.84 -1.67 2.95
C GLN A 245 -18.24 -1.39 2.39
N ALA A 246 -18.40 -0.30 1.65
CA ALA A 246 -19.55 -0.07 0.77
C ALA A 246 -19.28 -0.60 -0.65
N LEU A 247 -20.32 -0.89 -1.42
CA LEU A 247 -20.17 -1.24 -2.84
C LEU A 247 -20.02 0.03 -3.67
N GLY A 248 -19.09 0.02 -4.62
CA GLY A 248 -19.01 1.02 -5.69
C GLY A 248 -19.61 0.49 -6.99
N ASN A 249 -19.38 1.19 -8.09
CA ASN A 249 -19.81 0.77 -9.43
C ASN A 249 -18.78 -0.11 -10.16
N HIS A 250 -17.54 -0.19 -9.66
CA HIS A 250 -16.51 -1.14 -10.11
C HIS A 250 -16.38 -2.38 -9.20
#